data_AF-A0A3N5PGV2-F1
#
_entry.id   AF-A0A3N5PGV2-F1
#
_cell.length_a   1.000
_cell.length_b   1.000
_cell.length_c   1.000
_cell.angle_alpha   90.00
_cell.angle_beta   90.00
_cell.angle_gamma   90.00
#
_symmetry.space_group_name_H-M   'P 1'
#
loop_
_entity.id
_entity.type
_entity.pdbx_description
1 polymer ?
#
loop_
_entity_poly.entity_id
_entity_poly.type
_entity_poly.pdbx_seq_one_letter_code
_entity_poly.pdbx_strand_id
1 'polypeptide(L)'
;MLYLHLVPQLLKFSDQLPPLHLESDPFGQGFLDEIAKVQSKTRDFRLKTIENILSKVIPNLKQLIFKKDDATGRPHLEMRYDHWRPDAGWQREDQFSDGTLRLIATLWTLLSSNSMILLEEPELSLHTKVVEQIPELIYKTRQYRKKSGGQILISTHSEAMLSSKSIDGNYLILKPGDDGEATKIEAPSDDDETAMKAGLSPADVLLPKTSSTIQRV
;
A
#
# COMPACT_ATOMS: atom_id res chain seq x y z
N MET A 1 -15.62 -6.98 -0.18
CA MET A 1 -14.55 -6.02 -0.54
C MET A 1 -13.52 -6.06 0.57
N LEU A 2 -12.22 -6.11 0.27
CA LEU A 2 -11.15 -6.04 1.27
C LEU A 2 -10.66 -4.60 1.32
N TYR A 3 -10.73 -4.00 2.50
CA TYR A 3 -10.23 -2.67 2.78
C TYR A 3 -8.96 -2.81 3.62
N LEU A 4 -7.88 -2.13 3.22
CA LEU A 4 -6.66 -2.08 4.01
C LEU A 4 -6.16 -0.64 4.08
N HIS A 5 -6.16 -0.09 5.29
CA HIS A 5 -5.44 1.12 5.63
C HIS A 5 -4.59 0.85 6.87
N LEU A 6 -3.44 0.20 6.66
CA LEU A 6 -2.55 -0.20 7.74
C LEU A 6 -2.17 1.02 8.60
N VAL A 7 -2.40 0.93 9.91
CA VAL A 7 -1.90 1.91 10.89
C VAL A 7 -0.63 1.34 11.53
N PRO A 8 0.57 1.81 11.15
CA PRO A 8 1.83 1.22 11.61
C PRO A 8 1.93 1.11 13.13
N GLN A 9 1.43 2.10 13.86
CA GLN A 9 1.46 2.15 15.32
C GLN A 9 0.74 0.95 15.95
N LEU A 10 -0.35 0.46 15.35
CA LEU A 10 -1.06 -0.72 15.86
C LEU A 10 -0.22 -1.99 15.75
N LEU A 11 0.66 -2.07 14.75
CA LEU A 11 1.61 -3.17 14.60
C LEU A 11 2.77 -3.04 15.59
N LYS A 12 3.41 -1.86 15.62
CA LYS A 12 4.60 -1.59 16.44
C LYS A 12 4.33 -1.76 17.94
N PHE A 13 3.12 -1.45 18.39
CA PHE A 13 2.73 -1.51 19.81
C PHE A 13 1.63 -2.56 20.06
N SER A 14 1.55 -3.61 19.24
CA SER A 14 0.49 -4.62 19.32
C SER A 14 0.46 -5.41 20.65
N ASP A 15 1.51 -5.33 21.47
CA ASP A 15 1.58 -5.88 22.84
C ASP A 15 1.08 -4.95 23.92
N GLN A 16 1.11 -3.65 23.67
CA GLN A 16 0.67 -2.62 24.61
C GLN A 16 -0.80 -2.25 24.40
N LEU A 17 -1.38 -2.69 23.27
CA LEU A 17 -2.74 -2.37 22.88
C LEU A 17 -3.66 -3.60 22.99
N PRO A 18 -4.86 -3.46 23.58
CA PRO A 18 -5.84 -4.54 23.54
C PRO A 18 -6.27 -4.84 22.10
N PRO A 19 -6.60 -6.11 21.76
CA PRO A 19 -7.10 -6.45 20.43
C PRO A 19 -8.40 -5.69 20.14
N LEU A 20 -8.44 -4.95 19.03
CA LEU A 20 -9.70 -4.47 18.46
C LEU A 20 -10.35 -5.66 17.75
N HIS A 21 -11.51 -6.08 18.25
CA HIS A 21 -12.35 -7.08 17.58
C HIS A 21 -13.13 -6.44 16.43
N LEU A 22 -12.44 -6.10 15.35
CA LEU A 22 -13.06 -5.68 14.09
C LEU A 22 -13.12 -6.89 13.15
N GLU A 23 -14.32 -7.23 12.66
CA GLU A 23 -14.54 -8.40 11.80
C GLU A 23 -13.67 -8.43 10.52
N SER A 24 -13.20 -7.26 10.06
CA SER A 24 -12.40 -7.09 8.84
C SER A 24 -10.98 -6.57 9.05
N ASP A 25 -10.56 -6.33 10.30
CA ASP A 25 -9.26 -5.73 10.67
C ASP A 25 -8.74 -4.64 9.69
N PRO A 26 -9.51 -3.57 9.44
CA PRO A 26 -9.21 -2.59 8.39
C PRO A 26 -7.88 -1.84 8.62
N PHE A 27 -7.40 -1.80 9.87
CA PHE A 27 -6.19 -1.09 10.29
C PHE A 27 -4.97 -2.00 10.45
N GLY A 28 -5.14 -3.31 10.25
CA GLY A 28 -4.08 -4.31 10.23
C GLY A 28 -3.45 -4.62 11.59
N GLN A 29 -4.22 -4.58 12.68
CA GLN A 29 -3.73 -4.95 14.00
C GLN A 29 -3.37 -6.44 14.08
N GLY A 30 -4.17 -7.30 13.45
CA GLY A 30 -3.97 -8.74 13.33
C GLY A 30 -3.10 -9.14 12.14
N PHE A 31 -2.49 -8.20 11.41
CA PHE A 31 -1.76 -8.48 10.18
C PHE A 31 -0.62 -9.50 10.36
N LEU A 32 0.16 -9.43 11.46
CA LEU A 32 1.21 -10.42 11.73
C LEU A 32 0.64 -11.82 12.02
N ASP A 33 -0.50 -11.88 12.71
CA ASP A 33 -1.22 -13.13 12.97
C ASP A 33 -1.81 -13.72 11.68
N GLU A 34 -2.29 -12.88 10.76
CA GLU A 34 -2.73 -13.33 9.44
C GLU A 34 -1.57 -13.96 8.67
N ILE A 35 -0.40 -13.33 8.66
CA ILE A 35 0.82 -13.91 8.06
C ILE A 35 1.16 -15.25 8.73
N ALA A 36 1.05 -15.32 10.06
CA ALA A 36 1.36 -16.51 10.84
C ALA A 36 0.43 -17.70 10.56
N LYS A 37 -0.83 -17.44 10.21
CA LYS A 37 -1.84 -18.47 9.89
C LYS A 37 -1.65 -19.07 8.49
N VAL A 38 -0.94 -18.39 7.59
CA VAL A 38 -0.69 -18.90 6.23
C VAL A 38 0.31 -20.06 6.26
N GLN A 39 0.04 -21.10 5.46
CA GLN A 39 0.95 -22.23 5.28
C GLN A 39 2.37 -21.76 4.92
N SER A 40 3.39 -22.30 5.60
CA SER A 40 4.79 -21.86 5.50
C SER A 40 5.28 -21.66 4.06
N LYS A 41 5.10 -22.66 3.19
CA LYS A 41 5.52 -22.57 1.77
C LYS A 41 4.90 -21.37 1.04
N THR A 42 3.62 -21.09 1.28
CA THR A 42 2.89 -19.97 0.66
C THR A 42 3.32 -18.64 1.28
N ARG A 43 3.47 -18.59 2.60
CA ARG A 43 3.95 -17.42 3.33
C ARG A 43 5.35 -17.01 2.86
N ASP A 44 6.28 -17.97 2.82
CA ASP A 44 7.67 -17.72 2.47
C ASP A 44 7.81 -17.31 0.99
N PHE A 45 7.00 -17.90 0.09
CA PHE A 45 6.91 -17.43 -1.30
C PHE A 45 6.45 -15.97 -1.42
N ARG A 46 5.40 -15.59 -0.67
CA ARG A 46 4.89 -14.21 -0.66
C ARG A 46 5.93 -13.24 -0.09
N LEU A 47 6.53 -13.56 1.06
CA LEU A 47 7.57 -12.71 1.66
C LEU A 47 8.79 -12.57 0.75
N LYS A 48 9.21 -13.65 0.07
CA LYS A 48 10.31 -13.56 -0.90
C LYS A 48 9.95 -12.69 -2.10
N THR A 49 8.70 -12.74 -2.56
CA THR A 49 8.20 -11.86 -3.62
C THR A 49 8.23 -10.39 -3.17
N ILE A 50 7.75 -10.12 -1.95
CA ILE A 50 7.79 -8.79 -1.33
C ILE A 50 9.23 -8.30 -1.19
N GLU A 51 10.16 -9.13 -0.70
CA GLU A 51 11.59 -8.81 -0.60
C GLU A 51 12.19 -8.41 -1.95
N ASN A 52 11.93 -9.18 -3.00
CA ASN A 52 12.43 -8.90 -4.36
C ASN A 52 11.89 -7.59 -4.94
N ILE A 53 10.70 -7.18 -4.54
CA ILE A 53 10.08 -5.92 -4.95
C ILE A 53 10.65 -4.77 -4.11
N LEU A 54 10.63 -4.89 -2.78
CA LEU A 54 11.10 -3.86 -1.86
C LEU A 54 12.58 -3.56 -2.00
N SER A 55 13.43 -4.55 -2.29
CA SER A 55 14.88 -4.34 -2.50
C SER A 55 15.22 -3.41 -3.66
N LYS A 56 14.27 -3.17 -4.58
CA LYS A 56 14.42 -2.20 -5.68
C LYS A 56 14.06 -0.77 -5.27
N VAL A 57 13.28 -0.63 -4.20
CA VAL A 57 12.61 0.61 -3.78
C VAL A 57 13.21 1.15 -2.47
N ILE A 58 13.63 0.26 -1.58
CA ILE A 58 14.20 0.54 -0.27
C ILE A 58 15.71 0.26 -0.35
N PRO A 59 16.57 1.28 -0.23
CA PRO A 59 18.02 1.11 -0.26
C PRO A 59 18.51 0.12 0.79
N ASN A 60 19.52 -0.67 0.43
CA ASN A 60 20.23 -1.59 1.32
C ASN A 60 19.39 -2.73 1.91
N LEU A 61 18.11 -2.88 1.59
CA LEU A 61 17.33 -4.04 2.01
C LEU A 61 17.88 -5.32 1.37
N LYS A 62 18.22 -6.32 2.18
CA LYS A 62 18.74 -7.62 1.72
C LYS A 62 17.79 -8.76 1.95
N GLN A 63 17.13 -8.81 3.11
CA GLN A 63 16.28 -9.94 3.48
C GLN A 63 15.03 -9.47 4.21
N LEU A 64 13.92 -10.16 3.97
CA LEU A 64 12.67 -10.04 4.72
C LEU A 64 12.21 -11.44 5.09
N ILE A 65 12.11 -11.71 6.40
CA ILE A 65 11.73 -13.02 6.91
C ILE A 65 10.62 -12.91 7.94
N PHE A 66 9.92 -14.02 8.15
CA PHE A 66 8.98 -14.19 9.23
C PHE A 66 9.62 -15.04 10.33
N LYS A 67 9.46 -14.61 11.58
CA LYS A 67 9.84 -15.38 12.77
C LYS A 67 8.70 -15.41 13.77
N LYS A 68 8.77 -16.38 14.68
CA LYS A 68 8.00 -16.36 15.93
C LYS A 68 8.97 -16.27 17.09
N ASP A 69 8.62 -15.52 18.11
CA ASP A 69 9.35 -15.53 19.37
C ASP A 69 9.26 -16.92 20.02
N ASP A 70 10.39 -17.48 20.43
CA ASP A 70 10.44 -18.83 21.00
C ASP A 70 9.65 -18.95 22.32
N ALA A 71 9.62 -17.88 23.12
CA ALA A 71 8.97 -17.88 24.43
C ALA A 71 7.46 -17.60 24.36
N THR A 72 7.02 -16.72 23.47
CA THR A 72 5.63 -16.23 23.41
C THR A 72 4.85 -16.77 22.21
N GLY A 73 5.55 -17.28 21.19
CA GLY A 73 4.96 -17.67 19.91
C GLY A 73 4.51 -16.50 19.03
N ARG A 74 4.76 -15.25 19.46
CA ARG A 74 4.32 -14.03 18.77
C ARG A 74 4.97 -13.92 17.41
N PRO A 75 4.20 -13.65 16.34
CA PRO A 75 4.74 -13.48 15.01
C PRO A 75 5.43 -12.13 14.83
N HIS A 76 6.54 -12.13 14.10
CA HIS A 76 7.36 -10.97 13.79
C HIS A 76 7.79 -10.98 12.32
N LEU A 77 8.00 -9.79 11.76
CA LEU A 77 8.70 -9.61 10.50
C LEU A 77 10.07 -9.02 10.80
N GLU A 78 11.11 -9.64 10.28
CA GLU A 78 12.48 -9.16 10.43
C GLU A 78 13.05 -8.79 9.06
N MET A 79 13.66 -7.62 8.98
CA MET A 79 14.37 -7.15 7.79
C MET A 79 15.86 -7.05 8.08
N ARG A 80 16.68 -7.55 7.14
CA ARG A 80 18.13 -7.33 7.17
C ARG A 80 18.53 -6.23 6.21
N TYR A 81 19.23 -5.23 6.73
CA TYR A 81 19.86 -4.19 5.92
C TYR A 81 21.36 -4.45 5.74
N ASP A 82 21.89 -4.04 4.60
CA ASP A 82 23.33 -3.92 4.39
C ASP A 82 23.84 -2.79 5.29
N HIS A 83 24.71 -3.11 6.23
CA HIS A 83 25.35 -2.14 7.10
C HIS A 83 26.85 -2.38 7.08
N TRP A 84 27.63 -1.32 7.20
CA TRP A 84 29.09 -1.42 7.28
C TRP A 84 29.57 -2.17 8.54
N ARG A 85 28.68 -2.37 9.54
CA ARG A 85 28.94 -3.13 10.77
C ARG A 85 28.36 -4.55 10.68
N PRO A 86 29.15 -5.62 10.94
CA PRO A 86 28.78 -7.02 10.66
C PRO A 86 27.51 -7.55 11.35
N ASP A 87 27.16 -7.05 12.54
CA ASP A 87 26.09 -7.60 13.39
C ASP A 87 24.90 -6.64 13.62
N ALA A 88 24.88 -5.48 12.95
CA ALA A 88 23.84 -4.47 13.14
C ALA A 88 22.61 -4.67 12.22
N GLY A 89 22.48 -5.86 11.61
CA GLY A 89 21.73 -6.02 10.36
C GLY A 89 20.22 -6.19 10.50
N TRP A 90 19.72 -6.83 11.56
CA TRP A 90 18.32 -7.21 11.67
C TRP A 90 17.51 -6.19 12.46
N GLN A 91 16.40 -5.75 11.86
CA GLN A 91 15.39 -4.92 12.47
C GLN A 91 14.08 -5.67 12.51
N ARG A 92 13.31 -5.49 13.58
CA ARG A 92 11.94 -6.00 13.73
C ARG A 92 10.93 -4.96 13.24
N GLU A 93 9.68 -5.38 13.05
CA GLU A 93 8.62 -4.54 12.50
C GLU A 93 8.36 -3.25 13.30
N ASP A 94 8.62 -3.27 14.61
CA ASP A 94 8.56 -2.11 15.50
C ASP A 94 9.58 -1.01 15.13
N GLN A 95 10.67 -1.38 14.48
CA GLN A 95 11.75 -0.48 14.04
C GLN A 95 11.62 -0.03 12.58
N PHE A 96 10.71 -0.61 11.80
CA PHE A 96 10.55 -0.21 10.40
C PHE A 96 9.98 1.20 10.27
N SER A 97 10.25 1.87 9.15
CA SER A 97 9.53 3.10 8.83
C SER A 97 8.04 2.80 8.60
N ASP A 98 7.19 3.78 8.90
CA ASP A 98 5.74 3.66 8.72
C ASP A 98 5.36 3.32 7.28
N GLY A 99 6.01 3.98 6.31
CA GLY A 99 5.84 3.70 4.89
C GLY A 99 6.29 2.28 4.50
N THR A 100 7.36 1.76 5.08
CA THR A 100 7.82 0.38 4.84
C THR A 100 6.77 -0.65 5.28
N LEU A 101 6.20 -0.48 6.47
CA LEU A 101 5.13 -1.35 6.97
C LEU A 101 3.90 -1.29 6.06
N ARG A 102 3.46 -0.08 5.69
CA ARG A 102 2.35 0.12 4.75
C ARG A 102 2.59 -0.58 3.42
N LEU A 103 3.79 -0.45 2.84
CA LEU A 103 4.14 -1.16 1.61
C LEU A 103 4.12 -2.69 1.77
N ILE A 104 4.69 -3.22 2.85
CA ILE A 104 4.66 -4.67 3.11
C ILE A 104 3.22 -5.16 3.17
N ALA A 105 2.34 -4.48 3.90
CA ALA A 105 0.94 -4.85 4.02
C ALA A 105 0.18 -4.73 2.69
N THR A 106 0.38 -3.66 1.93
CA THR A 106 -0.20 -3.49 0.59
C THR A 106 0.23 -4.61 -0.34
N LEU A 107 1.54 -4.90 -0.43
CA LEU A 107 2.07 -5.96 -1.29
C LEU A 107 1.58 -7.36 -0.85
N TRP A 108 1.52 -7.61 0.45
CA TRP A 108 0.97 -8.85 1.00
C TRP A 108 -0.50 -9.03 0.59
N THR A 109 -1.32 -8.00 0.76
CA THR A 109 -2.75 -7.99 0.41
C THR A 109 -2.97 -8.24 -1.08
N LEU A 110 -2.17 -7.61 -1.94
CA LEU A 110 -2.23 -7.80 -3.39
C LEU A 110 -1.93 -9.25 -3.79
N LEU A 111 -0.99 -9.92 -3.10
CA LEU A 111 -0.63 -11.32 -3.32
C LEU A 111 -1.68 -12.29 -2.74
N SER A 112 -2.27 -11.97 -1.59
CA SER A 112 -3.13 -12.87 -0.83
C SER A 112 -4.59 -12.88 -1.30
N SER A 113 -5.13 -11.76 -1.74
CA SER A 113 -6.56 -11.59 -2.02
C SER A 113 -6.95 -11.77 -3.49
N ASN A 114 -8.07 -12.46 -3.73
CA ASN A 114 -8.76 -12.52 -5.03
C ASN A 114 -9.97 -11.57 -5.10
N SER A 115 -10.34 -10.94 -3.98
CA SER A 115 -11.50 -10.06 -3.89
C SER A 115 -11.19 -8.70 -4.50
N MET A 116 -12.23 -7.85 -4.62
CA MET A 116 -12.03 -6.42 -4.81
C MET A 116 -11.23 -5.85 -3.62
N ILE A 117 -10.18 -5.09 -3.90
CA ILE A 117 -9.29 -4.45 -2.91
C ILE A 117 -9.46 -2.94 -3.02
N LEU A 118 -9.66 -2.26 -1.90
CA LEU A 118 -9.58 -0.81 -1.80
C LEU A 118 -8.32 -0.44 -1.03
N LEU A 119 -7.42 0.28 -1.69
CA LEU A 119 -6.19 0.83 -1.12
C LEU A 119 -6.40 2.32 -0.90
N GLU A 120 -6.53 2.73 0.36
CA GLU A 120 -6.68 4.14 0.71
C GLU A 120 -5.32 4.80 0.90
N GLU A 121 -5.04 5.81 0.08
CA GLU A 121 -3.81 6.61 0.10
C GLU A 121 -2.53 5.76 0.31
N PRO A 122 -2.25 4.79 -0.58
CA PRO A 122 -1.09 3.90 -0.43
C PRO A 122 0.26 4.62 -0.46
N GLU A 123 0.30 5.91 -0.83
CA GLU A 123 1.45 6.81 -0.78
C GLU A 123 1.83 7.35 0.61
N LEU A 124 0.95 7.22 1.61
CA LEU A 124 1.18 7.85 2.90
C LEU A 124 2.48 7.38 3.57
N SER A 125 3.20 8.35 4.15
CA SER A 125 4.49 8.14 4.84
C SER A 125 5.61 7.60 3.95
N LEU A 126 5.48 7.69 2.62
CA LEU A 126 6.50 7.28 1.66
C LEU A 126 7.23 8.47 1.04
N HIS A 127 8.48 8.24 0.66
CA HIS A 127 9.27 9.19 -0.10
C HIS A 127 8.73 9.30 -1.54
N THR A 128 8.70 10.49 -2.13
CA THR A 128 8.13 10.76 -3.48
C THR A 128 8.62 9.79 -4.55
N LYS A 129 9.92 9.47 -4.57
CA LYS A 129 10.52 8.51 -5.52
C LYS A 129 9.95 7.08 -5.42
N VAL A 130 9.44 6.71 -4.24
CA VAL A 130 8.73 5.45 -4.03
C VAL A 130 7.28 5.57 -4.51
N VAL A 131 6.64 6.70 -4.23
CA VAL A 131 5.27 6.99 -4.65
C VAL A 131 5.11 6.94 -6.17
N GLU A 132 6.05 7.51 -6.92
CA GLU A 132 6.12 7.45 -8.40
C GLU A 132 6.07 6.01 -8.94
N GLN A 133 6.56 5.04 -8.15
CA GLN A 133 6.66 3.62 -8.53
C GLN A 133 5.45 2.79 -8.10
N ILE A 134 4.59 3.27 -7.19
CA ILE A 134 3.46 2.49 -6.63
C ILE A 134 2.60 1.83 -7.71
N PRO A 135 2.19 2.51 -8.80
CA PRO A 135 1.40 1.87 -9.86
C PRO A 135 2.07 0.64 -10.47
N GLU A 136 3.36 0.77 -10.78
CA GLU A 136 4.15 -0.32 -11.35
C GLU A 136 4.36 -1.44 -10.33
N LEU A 137 4.56 -1.11 -9.04
CA LEU A 137 4.64 -2.08 -7.95
C LEU A 137 3.35 -2.90 -7.85
N ILE A 138 2.19 -2.25 -7.90
CA ILE A 138 0.88 -2.91 -7.87
C ILE A 138 0.76 -3.88 -9.05
N TYR A 139 1.03 -3.39 -10.26
CA TYR A 139 0.97 -4.20 -11.48
C TYR A 139 1.90 -5.42 -11.42
N LYS A 140 3.20 -5.21 -11.12
CA LYS A 140 4.20 -6.28 -11.00
C LYS A 140 3.81 -7.30 -9.94
N THR A 141 3.32 -6.85 -8.78
CA THR A 141 2.90 -7.74 -7.69
C THR A 141 1.76 -8.65 -8.13
N ARG A 142 0.81 -8.12 -8.91
CA ARG A 142 -0.34 -8.89 -9.40
C ARG A 142 0.06 -9.93 -10.45
N GLN A 143 1.13 -9.70 -11.21
CA GLN A 143 1.67 -10.69 -12.16
C GLN A 143 2.24 -11.95 -11.50
N TYR A 144 2.69 -11.89 -10.24
CA TYR A 144 3.18 -13.08 -9.52
C TYR A 144 2.07 -14.08 -9.17
N ARG A 145 0.81 -13.74 -9.41
CA ARG A 145 -0.34 -14.59 -9.07
C ARG A 145 -0.69 -15.49 -10.24
N LYS A 146 -0.90 -16.78 -9.96
CA LYS A 146 -1.37 -17.76 -10.96
C LYS A 146 -2.80 -17.49 -11.43
N LYS A 147 -3.64 -16.89 -10.57
CA LYS A 147 -5.02 -16.51 -10.90
C LYS A 147 -5.05 -15.00 -11.10
N SER A 148 -5.39 -14.58 -12.31
CA SER A 148 -5.82 -13.21 -12.60
C SER A 148 -7.18 -12.96 -11.96
N GLY A 149 -7.45 -11.71 -11.57
CA GLY A 149 -8.75 -11.29 -11.06
C GLY A 149 -8.70 -10.58 -9.70
N GLY A 150 -9.74 -9.79 -9.43
CA GLY A 150 -9.84 -8.85 -8.31
C GLY A 150 -9.61 -7.42 -8.80
N GLN A 151 -10.64 -6.58 -8.71
CA GLN A 151 -10.56 -5.16 -9.01
C GLN A 151 -9.78 -4.45 -7.90
N ILE A 152 -8.90 -3.52 -8.26
CA ILE A 152 -8.18 -2.69 -7.31
C ILE A 152 -8.72 -1.27 -7.48
N LEU A 153 -9.24 -0.72 -6.38
CA LEU A 153 -9.61 0.68 -6.25
C LEU A 153 -8.52 1.35 -5.42
N ILE A 154 -8.07 2.52 -5.85
CA ILE A 154 -7.04 3.30 -5.18
C ILE A 154 -7.62 4.69 -4.99
N SER A 155 -7.64 5.18 -3.75
CA SER A 155 -7.81 6.60 -3.48
C SER A 155 -6.42 7.24 -3.36
N THR A 156 -6.25 8.43 -3.92
CA THR A 156 -4.97 9.14 -3.88
C THR A 156 -5.19 10.62 -4.13
N HIS A 157 -4.40 11.44 -3.44
CA HIS A 157 -4.21 12.87 -3.75
C HIS A 157 -2.81 13.14 -4.27
N SER A 158 -2.04 12.08 -4.57
CA SER A 158 -0.64 12.20 -4.93
C SER A 158 -0.47 12.58 -6.40
N GLU A 159 0.02 13.81 -6.61
CA GLU A 159 0.54 14.25 -7.91
C GLU A 159 1.62 13.27 -8.41
N ALA A 160 2.56 12.88 -7.57
CA ALA A 160 3.65 11.97 -7.96
C ALA A 160 3.16 10.60 -8.44
N MET A 161 2.10 10.07 -7.84
CA MET A 161 1.46 8.84 -8.31
C MET A 161 0.74 9.07 -9.62
N LEU A 162 -0.14 10.08 -9.67
CA LEU A 162 -1.01 10.37 -10.82
C LEU A 162 -0.24 10.87 -12.06
N SER A 163 0.96 11.43 -11.88
CA SER A 163 1.87 11.81 -12.96
C SER A 163 2.62 10.61 -13.56
N SER A 164 2.51 9.42 -12.95
CA SER A 164 3.17 8.22 -13.42
C SER A 164 2.56 7.71 -14.73
N LYS A 165 3.37 7.64 -15.79
CA LYS A 165 2.97 7.08 -17.10
C LYS A 165 2.68 5.58 -17.07
N SER A 166 2.98 4.92 -15.96
CA SER A 166 2.74 3.49 -15.76
C SER A 166 1.30 3.19 -15.34
N ILE A 167 0.47 4.20 -15.08
CA ILE A 167 -0.96 4.02 -14.79
C ILE A 167 -1.72 3.96 -16.11
N ASP A 168 -2.29 2.81 -16.41
CA ASP A 168 -3.37 2.66 -17.38
C ASP A 168 -4.61 2.18 -16.61
N GLY A 169 -5.52 3.11 -16.31
CA GLY A 169 -6.64 2.87 -15.40
C GLY A 169 -7.82 3.80 -15.66
N ASN A 170 -8.96 3.47 -15.06
CA ASN A 170 -10.14 4.33 -15.05
C ASN A 170 -10.07 5.27 -13.85
N TYR A 171 -10.33 6.55 -14.08
CA TYR A 171 -10.30 7.57 -13.04
C TYR A 171 -11.71 7.98 -12.65
N LEU A 172 -11.90 8.29 -11.39
CA LEU A 172 -13.10 8.90 -10.85
C LEU A 172 -12.66 10.07 -9.96
N ILE A 173 -13.36 11.20 -10.09
CA ILE A 173 -13.11 12.40 -9.30
C ILE A 173 -14.16 12.42 -8.19
N LEU A 174 -13.70 12.41 -6.94
CA LEU A 174 -14.55 12.56 -5.77
C LEU A 174 -14.55 14.05 -5.38
N LYS A 175 -15.73 14.65 -5.33
CA LYS A 175 -15.93 16.06 -4.94
C LYS A 175 -16.81 16.14 -3.69
N PRO A 176 -16.56 17.11 -2.80
CA PRO A 176 -17.54 17.46 -1.77
C PRO A 176 -18.90 17.75 -2.42
N GLY A 177 -19.98 17.26 -1.81
CA GLY A 177 -21.34 17.66 -2.21
C GLY A 177 -21.62 19.12 -1.85
N ASP A 178 -22.59 19.73 -2.53
CA ASP A 178 -23.04 21.09 -2.22
C ASP A 178 -23.77 21.11 -0.85
N ASP A 179 -23.64 22.20 -0.10
CA ASP A 179 -24.40 22.47 1.13
C ASP A 179 -24.44 21.35 2.20
N GLY A 180 -23.37 20.54 2.28
CA GLY A 180 -23.26 19.44 3.26
C GLY A 180 -23.84 18.10 2.80
N GLU A 181 -24.19 17.96 1.52
CA GLU A 181 -24.59 16.69 0.92
C GLU A 181 -23.41 15.70 0.77
N ALA A 182 -23.76 14.43 0.51
CA ALA A 182 -22.81 13.33 0.33
C ALA A 182 -21.86 13.56 -0.87
N THR A 183 -20.68 12.92 -0.82
CA THR A 183 -19.65 12.96 -1.87
C THR A 183 -20.23 12.72 -3.26
N LYS A 184 -19.96 13.64 -4.20
CA LYS A 184 -20.30 13.47 -5.62
C LYS A 184 -19.16 12.75 -6.34
N ILE A 185 -19.50 11.76 -7.16
CA ILE A 185 -18.55 11.01 -7.98
C ILE A 185 -18.77 11.41 -9.43
N GLU A 186 -17.72 11.88 -10.09
CA GLU A 186 -17.74 12.27 -11.50
C GLU A 186 -16.67 11.49 -12.28
N ALA A 187 -17.00 11.05 -13.49
CA ALA A 187 -16.01 10.55 -14.43
C ALA A 187 -15.31 11.72 -15.15
N PRO A 188 -14.09 11.52 -15.68
CA PRO A 188 -13.48 12.47 -16.60
C PRO A 188 -14.41 12.80 -17.77
N SER A 189 -14.41 14.06 -18.23
CA SER A 189 -15.16 14.45 -19.44
C SER A 189 -14.45 13.99 -20.72
N ASP A 190 -15.14 14.08 -21.86
CA ASP A 190 -14.54 13.78 -23.17
C ASP A 190 -13.30 14.66 -23.46
N ASP A 191 -13.32 15.92 -23.02
CA ASP A 191 -12.19 16.84 -23.13
C ASP A 191 -11.02 16.39 -22.23
N ASP A 192 -11.29 15.90 -21.02
CA ASP A 192 -10.27 15.38 -20.11
C ASP A 192 -9.60 14.13 -20.68
N GLU A 193 -10.39 13.21 -21.21
CA GLU A 193 -9.87 12.03 -21.87
C GLU A 193 -9.03 12.39 -23.09
N THR A 194 -9.47 13.38 -23.87
CA THR A 194 -8.73 13.86 -25.04
C THR A 194 -7.39 14.48 -24.63
N ALA A 195 -7.38 15.27 -23.56
CA ALA A 195 -6.18 15.86 -22.99
C ALA A 195 -5.20 14.80 -22.47
N MET A 196 -5.69 13.78 -21.76
CA MET A 196 -4.86 12.67 -21.29
C MET A 196 -4.33 11.82 -22.45
N LYS A 197 -5.15 11.55 -23.48
CA LYS A 197 -4.72 10.87 -24.72
C LYS A 197 -3.67 11.68 -25.49
N ALA A 198 -3.68 13.00 -25.39
CA ALA A 198 -2.67 13.90 -25.97
C ALA A 198 -1.34 13.92 -25.17
N GLY A 199 -1.26 13.21 -24.04
CA GLY A 199 -0.03 13.02 -23.26
C GLY A 199 0.06 13.83 -21.98
N LEU A 200 -0.99 14.57 -21.59
CA LEU A 200 -1.09 15.14 -20.25
C LEU A 200 -1.35 14.04 -19.22
N SER A 201 -0.82 14.21 -18.01
CA SER A 201 -1.05 13.23 -16.96
C SER A 201 -2.42 13.41 -16.30
N PRO A 202 -2.96 12.36 -15.66
CA PRO A 202 -4.11 12.48 -14.77
C PRO A 202 -3.92 13.55 -13.69
N ALA A 203 -2.69 13.77 -13.21
CA ALA A 203 -2.38 14.83 -12.27
C ALA A 203 -2.63 16.22 -12.87
N ASP A 204 -2.19 16.47 -14.11
CA ASP A 204 -2.36 17.75 -14.80
C ASP A 204 -3.83 18.08 -15.08
N VAL A 205 -4.63 17.05 -15.38
CA VAL A 205 -6.01 17.21 -15.88
C VAL A 205 -7.04 17.11 -14.76
N LEU A 206 -6.90 16.16 -13.84
CA LEU A 206 -7.95 15.79 -12.88
C LEU A 206 -7.75 16.42 -11.50
N LEU A 207 -6.51 16.52 -10.99
CA LEU A 207 -6.27 17.11 -9.65
C LEU A 207 -6.70 18.58 -9.52
N PRO A 208 -6.51 19.47 -10.52
CA PRO A 208 -7.01 20.84 -10.41
C PRO A 208 -8.52 20.93 -10.15
N LYS A 209 -9.28 19.90 -10.57
CA LYS A 209 -10.73 19.82 -10.39
C LYS A 209 -11.14 19.40 -8.98
N THR A 210 -10.21 18.90 -8.15
CA THR A 210 -10.50 18.58 -6.74
C THR A 210 -10.25 19.76 -5.80
N SER A 211 -9.49 20.77 -6.23
CA SER A 211 -9.17 21.96 -5.43
C SER A 211 -10.18 23.10 -5.54
N SER A 212 -11.16 23.02 -6.45
CA SER A 212 -12.09 24.14 -6.75
C SER A 212 -12.93 24.60 -5.56
N THR A 213 -13.09 23.75 -4.54
CA THR A 213 -13.87 24.02 -3.33
C THR A 213 -13.00 24.57 -2.18
N ILE A 214 -11.67 24.54 -2.30
CA ILE A 214 -10.76 24.99 -1.25
C ILE A 214 -10.53 26.49 -1.40
N GLN A 215 -11.00 27.28 -0.43
CA GLN A 215 -10.77 28.72 -0.40
C GLN A 215 -9.31 29.03 -0.05
N ARG A 216 -8.74 30.03 -0.72
CA ARG A 216 -7.42 30.56 -0.39
C ARG A 216 -7.50 31.30 0.95
N VAL A 217 -6.61 30.94 1.88
CA VAL A 217 -6.43 31.64 3.16
C VAL A 217 -5.72 32.97 2.94
#